data_AF-A0A9X7NR44-F1
#
_entry.id   AF-A0A9X7NR44-F1
#
_cell.length_a   1.000
_cell.length_b   1.000
_cell.length_c   1.000
_cell.angle_alpha   90.00
_cell.angle_beta   90.00
_cell.angle_gamma   90.00
#
_symmetry.space_group_name_H-M   'P 1'
#
loop_
_entity.id
_entity.type
_entity.pdbx_description
1 polymer ?
#
loop_
_entity_poly.entity_id
_entity_poly.type
_entity_poly.pdbx_seq_one_letter_code
_entity_poly.pdbx_strand_id
1 'polypeptide(L)'
;MTTFSAYANEIDDAMKRVGPAYMCGPEYEYRASLSDLKSALLDAGVPESLAVYAVTGISEWIVKEHSANRKTMTAEDCNRVYDR
;
A
#
# COMPACT_ATOMS: atom_id res chain seq x y z
N MET A 1 21.21 14.56 -12.27
CA MET A 1 20.61 14.58 -10.92
C MET A 1 19.12 14.38 -11.08
N THR A 2 18.61 13.15 -11.14
CA THR A 2 17.17 12.87 -11.39
C THR A 2 16.65 11.56 -10.79
N THR A 3 17.53 10.61 -10.45
CA THR A 3 17.13 9.27 -10.00
C THR A 3 16.44 9.24 -8.64
N PHE A 4 16.90 10.03 -7.66
CA PHE A 4 16.34 10.02 -6.31
C PHE A 4 14.88 10.51 -6.24
N SER A 5 14.51 11.46 -7.10
CA SER A 5 13.15 12.00 -7.14
C SER A 5 12.14 11.05 -7.79
N ALA A 6 12.59 10.19 -8.71
CA ALA A 6 11.71 9.23 -9.38
C ALA A 6 11.26 8.12 -8.42
N TYR A 7 12.20 7.52 -7.68
CA TYR A 7 11.90 6.47 -6.71
C TYR A 7 11.03 6.95 -5.54
N ALA A 8 11.24 8.19 -5.09
CA ALA A 8 10.40 8.78 -4.05
C ALA A 8 8.92 8.85 -4.49
N ASN A 9 8.67 9.24 -5.74
CA ASN A 9 7.31 9.32 -6.29
C ASN A 9 6.70 7.92 -6.47
N GLU A 10 7.47 6.94 -6.95
CA GLU A 10 6.99 5.57 -7.15
C GLU A 10 6.63 4.88 -5.82
N ILE A 11 7.45 5.06 -4.79
CA ILE A 11 7.18 4.56 -3.44
C ILE A 11 5.95 5.27 -2.84
N ASP A 12 5.86 6.60 -2.97
CA ASP A 12 4.71 7.37 -2.48
C ASP A 12 3.40 6.94 -3.15
N ASP A 13 3.41 6.77 -4.47
CA ASP A 13 2.24 6.30 -5.22
C ASP A 13 1.88 4.85 -4.92
N ALA A 14 2.86 3.98 -4.66
CA ALA A 14 2.60 2.63 -4.17
C ALA A 14 1.96 2.66 -2.76
N MET A 15 2.50 3.46 -1.85
CA MET A 15 2.00 3.62 -0.48
C MET A 15 0.54 4.11 -0.44
N LYS A 16 0.20 5.11 -1.26
CA LYS A 16 -1.17 5.64 -1.36
C LYS A 16 -2.19 4.60 -1.82
N ARG A 17 -1.77 3.57 -2.57
CA ARG A 17 -2.65 2.51 -3.08
C ARG A 17 -2.98 1.44 -2.04
N VAL A 18 -2.11 1.21 -1.05
CA VAL A 18 -2.24 0.10 -0.10
C VAL A 18 -3.50 0.24 0.77
N GLY A 19 -3.74 1.42 1.34
CA GLY A 19 -4.90 1.69 2.19
C GLY A 19 -6.25 1.46 1.47
N PRO A 20 -6.50 2.13 0.33
CA PRO A 20 -7.70 1.90 -0.49
C PRO A 20 -7.85 0.44 -0.92
N ALA A 21 -6.76 -0.23 -1.33
CA ALA A 21 -6.81 -1.62 -1.76
C ALA A 21 -7.22 -2.57 -0.62
N TYR A 22 -6.76 -2.32 0.60
CA TYR A 22 -7.22 -3.06 1.78
C TYR A 22 -8.69 -2.80 2.09
N MET A 23 -9.09 -1.52 2.11
CA MET A 23 -10.39 -1.10 2.60
C MET A 23 -11.54 -1.41 1.64
N CYS A 24 -11.28 -1.23 0.35
CA CYS A 24 -12.32 -1.14 -0.67
C CYS A 24 -12.19 -2.21 -1.75
N GLY A 25 -11.02 -2.84 -1.84
CA GLY A 25 -10.72 -3.85 -2.83
C GLY A 25 -10.99 -5.28 -2.34
N PRO A 26 -11.17 -6.23 -3.27
CA PRO A 26 -11.02 -7.64 -2.99
C PRO A 26 -9.59 -7.94 -2.51
N GLU A 27 -9.43 -9.05 -1.77
CA GLU A 27 -8.15 -9.38 -1.12
C GLU A 27 -6.95 -9.47 -2.08
N TYR A 28 -7.17 -9.85 -3.34
CA TYR A 28 -6.09 -9.91 -4.33
C TYR A 28 -5.54 -8.52 -4.69
N GLU A 29 -6.35 -7.45 -4.67
CA GLU A 29 -5.88 -6.08 -4.94
C GLU A 29 -4.97 -5.59 -3.82
N TYR A 30 -5.31 -5.93 -2.58
CA TYR A 30 -4.45 -5.62 -1.43
C TYR A 30 -3.08 -6.31 -1.55
N ARG A 31 -3.07 -7.62 -1.87
CA ARG A 31 -1.82 -8.37 -2.09
C ARG A 31 -1.00 -7.79 -3.26
N ALA A 32 -1.66 -7.38 -4.35
CA ALA A 32 -1.01 -6.73 -5.48
C ALA A 32 -0.38 -5.39 -5.07
N SER A 33 -1.09 -4.55 -4.30
CA SER A 33 -0.56 -3.26 -3.84
C SER A 33 0.68 -3.40 -2.93
N LEU A 34 0.70 -4.42 -2.06
CA LEU A 34 1.87 -4.71 -1.23
C LEU A 34 3.05 -5.22 -2.07
N SER A 35 2.78 -6.00 -3.13
CA SER A 35 3.79 -6.45 -4.08
C SER A 35 4.38 -5.28 -4.87
N ASP A 36 3.54 -4.35 -5.35
CA ASP A 36 3.98 -3.14 -6.06
C ASP A 36 4.89 -2.28 -5.17
N LEU A 37 4.51 -2.11 -3.89
CA LEU A 37 5.34 -1.40 -2.92
C LEU A 37 6.69 -2.10 -2.69
N LYS A 38 6.69 -3.44 -2.58
CA LYS A 38 7.94 -4.21 -2.49
C LYS A 38 8.83 -3.93 -3.71
N SER A 39 8.27 -3.99 -4.92
CA SER A 39 9.01 -3.72 -6.16
C SER A 39 9.59 -2.30 -6.18
N ALA A 40 8.80 -1.28 -5.84
CA ALA A 40 9.27 0.10 -5.79
C ALA A 40 10.43 0.29 -4.80
N LEU A 41 10.38 -0.39 -3.64
CA LEU A 41 11.49 -0.37 -2.67
C LEU A 41 12.74 -1.05 -3.24
N LEU A 42 12.60 -2.21 -3.90
CA LEU A 42 13.71 -2.92 -4.53
C LEU A 42 14.35 -2.09 -5.66
N ASP A 43 13.54 -1.46 -6.50
CA ASP A 43 13.99 -0.61 -7.60
C ASP A 43 14.73 0.64 -7.10
N ALA A 44 14.34 1.14 -5.92
CA ALA A 44 15.03 2.21 -5.20
C ALA A 44 16.35 1.75 -4.52
N GLY A 45 16.70 0.47 -4.62
CA GLY A 45 17.93 -0.11 -4.06
C GLY A 45 17.81 -0.55 -2.60
N VAL A 46 16.60 -0.66 -2.04
CA VAL A 46 16.39 -1.23 -0.71
C VAL A 46 16.69 -2.73 -0.75
N PRO A 47 17.56 -3.26 0.14
CA PRO A 47 17.82 -4.70 0.22
C PRO A 47 16.53 -5.50 0.43
N GLU A 48 16.44 -6.68 -0.19
CA GLU A 48 15.20 -7.48 -0.16
C GLU A 48 14.70 -7.77 1.26
N SER A 49 15.59 -8.09 2.20
CA SER A 49 15.21 -8.34 3.59
C SER A 49 14.54 -7.13 4.24
N LEU A 50 15.01 -5.91 3.96
CA LEU A 50 14.43 -4.66 4.46
C LEU A 50 13.13 -4.32 3.74
N ALA A 51 13.04 -4.56 2.43
CA ALA A 51 11.80 -4.36 1.68
C ALA A 51 10.68 -5.29 2.18
N VAL A 52 10.99 -6.58 2.40
CA VAL A 52 10.04 -7.55 2.99
C VAL A 52 9.63 -7.12 4.39
N TYR A 53 10.57 -6.70 5.23
CA TYR A 53 10.27 -6.23 6.58
C TYR A 53 9.35 -5.00 6.58
N ALA A 54 9.63 -4.02 5.72
CA ALA A 54 8.82 -2.80 5.60
C ALA A 54 7.38 -3.13 5.16
N VAL A 55 7.22 -3.93 4.10
CA VAL A 55 5.90 -4.31 3.57
C VAL A 55 5.11 -5.13 4.60
N THR A 56 5.78 -6.02 5.34
CA THR A 56 5.15 -6.80 6.42
C THR A 56 4.66 -5.89 7.54
N GLY A 57 5.51 -4.97 8.03
CA GLY A 57 5.13 -4.03 9.08
C GLY A 57 3.98 -3.11 8.68
N ILE A 58 3.97 -2.63 7.42
CA ILE A 58 2.86 -1.85 6.87
C ILE A 58 1.59 -2.68 6.82
N SER A 59 1.67 -3.93 6.36
CA SER A 59 0.52 -4.83 6.30
C SER A 59 -0.07 -5.08 7.68
N GLU A 60 0.77 -5.36 8.68
CA GLU A 60 0.34 -5.60 10.06
C GLU A 60 -0.32 -4.36 10.66
N TRP A 61 0.26 -3.18 10.46
CA TRP A 61 -0.31 -1.93 10.93
C TRP A 61 -1.68 -1.65 10.30
N ILE A 62 -1.81 -1.81 8.99
CA ILE A 62 -3.08 -1.60 8.27
C ILE A 62 -4.15 -2.56 8.79
N VAL A 63 -3.84 -3.84 8.91
CA VAL A 63 -4.79 -4.83 9.43
C VAL A 63 -5.21 -4.48 10.85
N LYS A 64 -4.27 -4.08 11.71
CA LYS A 64 -4.55 -3.70 13.09
C LYS A 64 -5.49 -2.49 13.16
N GLU A 65 -5.20 -1.42 12.44
CA GLU A 65 -5.95 -0.16 12.51
C GLU A 65 -7.29 -0.22 11.76
N HIS A 66 -7.35 -0.98 10.66
CA HIS A 66 -8.46 -0.88 9.72
C HIS A 66 -9.35 -2.13 9.61
N SER A 67 -8.98 -3.26 10.22
CA SER A 67 -9.78 -4.51 10.10
C SER A 67 -11.21 -4.38 10.64
N ALA A 68 -11.43 -3.57 11.67
CA ALA A 68 -12.77 -3.28 12.18
C ALA A 68 -13.57 -2.45 11.16
N ASN A 69 -12.97 -1.37 10.65
CA ASN A 69 -13.60 -0.47 9.70
C ASN A 69 -13.90 -1.15 8.36
N ARG A 70 -13.02 -2.04 7.89
CA ARG A 70 -13.22 -2.80 6.65
C ARG A 70 -14.52 -3.61 6.65
N LYS A 71 -14.92 -4.16 7.81
CA LYS A 71 -16.14 -4.96 7.94
C LYS A 71 -17.42 -4.13 7.80
N THR A 72 -17.34 -2.84 8.08
CA THR A 72 -18.48 -1.92 8.06
C THR A 72 -18.41 -0.93 6.90
N MET A 73 -17.32 -0.94 6.13
CA MET A 73 -17.07 -0.03 5.02
C MET A 73 -18.03 -0.33 3.88
N THR A 74 -18.78 0.69 3.44
CA THR A 74 -19.65 0.59 2.27
C THR A 74 -18.92 1.04 1.00
N ALA A 75 -19.48 0.71 -0.17
CA ALA A 75 -18.95 1.23 -1.44
C ALA A 75 -19.00 2.77 -1.51
N GLU A 76 -20.04 3.40 -0.93
CA GLU A 76 -20.16 4.86 -0.87
C GLU A 76 -19.10 5.49 0.03
N ASP A 77 -18.81 4.88 1.18
CA ASP A 77 -17.74 5.35 2.06
C ASP A 77 -16.36 5.23 1.40
N CYS A 78 -16.15 4.16 0.64
CA CYS A 78 -14.94 3.98 -0.16
C CYS A 78 -14.73 5.10 -1.18
N ASN A 79 -15.77 5.44 -1.96
CA ASN A 79 -15.68 6.52 -2.94
C ASN A 79 -15.47 7.87 -2.26
N ARG A 80 -16.11 8.12 -1.11
CA ARG A 80 -15.98 9.37 -0.35
C ARG A 80 -14.59 9.57 0.27
N VAL A 81 -13.98 8.52 0.81
CA VAL A 81 -12.69 8.61 1.53
C VAL A 81 -11.50 8.56 0.57
N TYR A 82 -11.65 7.84 -0.55
CA TYR A 82 -10.53 7.55 -1.47
C TYR A 82 -10.71 8.11 -2.89
N ASP A 83 -11.72 8.97 -3.10
CA ASP A 83 -11.98 9.71 -4.35
C ASP A 83 -12.00 8.79 -5.59
N ARG A 84 -12.80 7.71 -5.50
CA ARG A 84 -13.05 6.74 -6.59
C ARG A 84 -14.41 6.94 -7.24
#